data_AF-A0A820W006-F1
#
_entry.id   AF-A0A820W006-F1
#
_cell.length_a   1.000
_cell.length_b   1.000
_cell.length_c   1.000
_cell.angle_alpha   90.00
_cell.angle_beta   90.00
_cell.angle_gamma   90.00
#
_symmetry.space_group_name_H-M   'P 1'
#
loop_
_entity.id
_entity.type
_entity.pdbx_description
1 polymer ?
#
loop_
_entity_poly.entity_id
_entity_poly.type
_entity_poly.pdbx_seq_one_letter_code
_entity_poly.pdbx_strand_id
1 'polypeptide(L)'
;NLSICRHFLPHTFEPTVLLIYSSWICMTIWHKQLISPTNPTSLTTNRTPIDLFNLSLLFYDHIQIGIIKQNLGTLLWHTYIRSRIVTLTQLIEKIGKIPKDRLCYKELHLNEKDLVIFLEQLSKNFFNTFIDSIYNQLNEIPIFNIDDVWQLNTTGVSSDQLESVSPFVNLYSGSSISEQSEQQNSLLELVMEQKPANGHLVLHHDKLILILYYLMYYHIKSIRPFSLFDSKGIHAFFTDLYSHPLVTDDVDSTISNKRQLFFARLLNTIFEQHDNTKQFDEKIFEHILRLSTDMLVDHEYIRRHYISLLYAYNYDYLAINEENRIYDRQALAFQLLTIAGLRLNYIIEGNIDPTIKMSLKSLEVRAKISSTLKTWLASLINLVDYKVQPCSLDDIQTMLTRIACYLPQTNLSQSNLAQEMIELVQHLKR
;
A
#
# COMPACT_ATOMS: atom_id res chain seq x y z
N ASN A 1 5.49 -41.86 16.49
CA ASN A 1 5.23 -41.49 15.07
C ASN A 1 6.20 -40.43 14.56
N LEU A 2 6.30 -39.23 15.14
CA LEU A 2 7.27 -38.21 14.66
C LEU A 2 8.74 -38.67 14.73
N SER A 3 9.12 -39.41 15.77
CA SER A 3 10.47 -40.01 15.90
C SER A 3 10.78 -41.01 14.79
N ILE A 4 9.77 -41.73 14.29
CA ILE A 4 9.90 -42.69 13.19
C ILE A 4 10.10 -41.92 11.89
N CYS A 5 9.32 -40.88 11.64
CA CYS A 5 9.49 -40.04 10.44
C CYS A 5 10.87 -39.37 10.40
N ARG A 6 11.37 -38.86 11.54
CA ARG A 6 12.74 -38.31 11.64
C ARG A 6 13.83 -39.35 11.42
N HIS A 7 13.57 -40.62 11.70
CA HIS A 7 14.52 -41.68 11.44
C HIS A 7 14.64 -41.98 9.95
N PHE A 8 13.52 -41.97 9.21
CA PHE A 8 13.49 -42.28 7.78
C PHE A 8 13.75 -41.06 6.87
N LEU A 9 13.44 -39.85 7.34
CA LEU A 9 13.59 -38.60 6.59
C LEU A 9 14.30 -37.53 7.44
N PRO A 10 15.54 -37.80 7.91
CA PRO A 10 16.25 -36.90 8.81
C PRO A 10 16.44 -35.49 8.24
N HIS A 11 16.63 -35.35 6.93
CA HIS A 11 16.87 -34.05 6.29
C HIS A 11 15.58 -33.29 5.97
N THR A 12 14.52 -33.98 5.54
CA THR A 12 13.21 -33.35 5.31
C THR A 12 12.62 -32.77 6.59
N PHE A 13 12.88 -33.41 7.74
CA PHE A 13 12.41 -32.95 9.05
C PHE A 13 13.31 -31.90 9.70
N GLU A 14 14.33 -31.40 9.01
CA GLU A 14 15.07 -30.22 9.44
C GLU A 14 14.11 -29.02 9.51
N PRO A 15 14.17 -28.17 10.56
CA PRO A 15 13.21 -27.07 10.74
C PRO A 15 13.07 -26.16 9.52
N THR A 16 14.19 -25.75 8.91
CA THR A 16 14.18 -24.88 7.73
C THR A 16 13.54 -25.56 6.53
N VAL A 17 13.88 -26.83 6.28
CA VAL A 17 13.33 -27.61 5.17
C VAL A 17 11.82 -27.78 5.33
N LEU A 18 11.35 -28.12 6.54
CA LEU A 18 9.91 -28.20 6.82
C LEU A 18 9.19 -26.88 6.56
N LEU A 19 9.77 -25.74 6.93
CA LEU A 19 9.17 -24.42 6.68
C LEU A 19 9.08 -24.11 5.17
N ILE A 20 10.11 -24.44 4.39
CA ILE A 20 10.10 -24.30 2.93
C ILE A 20 8.93 -25.09 2.33
N TYR A 21 8.87 -26.39 2.63
CA TYR A 21 7.82 -27.27 2.10
C TYR A 21 6.43 -26.84 2.58
N SER A 22 6.29 -26.46 3.85
CA SER A 22 4.99 -26.03 4.40
C SER A 22 4.49 -24.75 3.73
N SER A 23 5.38 -23.77 3.53
CA SER A 23 5.04 -22.53 2.81
C SER A 23 4.59 -22.84 1.38
N TRP A 24 5.38 -23.63 0.65
CA TRP A 24 5.11 -23.98 -0.75
C TRP A 24 3.80 -24.76 -0.93
N ILE A 25 3.56 -25.78 -0.10
CA ILE A 25 2.34 -26.59 -0.17
C ILE A 25 1.10 -25.73 0.12
N CYS A 26 1.16 -24.85 1.12
CA CYS A 26 0.04 -23.95 1.42
C CYS A 26 -0.28 -23.02 0.25
N MET A 27 0.74 -22.44 -0.38
CA MET A 27 0.57 -21.59 -1.57
C MET A 27 0.01 -22.38 -2.76
N THR A 28 0.48 -23.62 -2.93
CA THR A 28 -0.01 -24.52 -3.98
C THR A 28 -1.49 -24.85 -3.82
N ILE A 29 -1.91 -25.21 -2.59
CA ILE A 29 -3.32 -25.54 -2.30
C ILE A 29 -4.18 -24.29 -2.48
N TRP A 30 -3.74 -23.13 -1.98
CA TRP A 30 -4.40 -21.84 -2.24
C TRP A 30 -4.63 -21.63 -3.73
N HIS A 31 -3.57 -21.74 -4.53
CA HIS A 31 -3.66 -21.53 -5.98
C HIS A 31 -4.63 -22.51 -6.66
N LYS A 32 -4.58 -23.81 -6.29
CA LYS A 32 -5.49 -24.83 -6.83
C LYS A 32 -6.95 -24.56 -6.48
N GLN A 33 -7.23 -24.16 -5.24
CA GLN A 33 -8.59 -23.83 -4.78
C GLN A 33 -9.18 -22.64 -5.55
N LEU A 34 -8.35 -21.65 -5.91
CA LEU A 34 -8.81 -20.51 -6.72
C LEU A 34 -9.20 -20.92 -8.15
N ILE A 35 -8.45 -21.82 -8.79
CA ILE A 35 -8.69 -22.21 -10.18
C ILE A 35 -9.81 -23.26 -10.29
N SER A 36 -9.90 -24.20 -9.34
CA SER A 36 -10.84 -25.32 -9.37
C SER A 36 -11.72 -25.35 -8.11
N PRO A 37 -12.70 -24.42 -7.97
CA PRO A 37 -13.52 -24.32 -6.77
C PRO A 37 -14.49 -25.51 -6.56
N THR A 38 -14.77 -26.30 -7.60
CA THR A 38 -15.78 -27.38 -7.58
C THR A 38 -15.22 -28.77 -7.29
N ASN A 39 -13.89 -28.93 -7.30
CA ASN A 39 -13.22 -30.17 -6.92
C ASN A 39 -12.56 -29.93 -5.56
N PRO A 40 -13.25 -30.19 -4.43
CA PRO A 40 -12.56 -30.27 -3.16
C PRO A 40 -11.58 -31.42 -3.30
N THR A 41 -10.30 -31.09 -3.54
CA THR A 41 -9.22 -32.05 -3.32
C THR A 41 -9.46 -32.66 -1.94
N SER A 42 -9.37 -33.98 -1.83
CA SER A 42 -9.60 -34.76 -0.60
C SER A 42 -8.83 -34.27 0.65
N LEU A 43 -7.94 -33.28 0.52
CA LEU A 43 -7.53 -32.40 1.61
C LEU A 43 -8.67 -31.44 2.00
N THR A 44 -9.62 -31.98 2.77
CA THR A 44 -10.60 -31.24 3.56
C THR A 44 -9.88 -30.37 4.59
N THR A 45 -9.32 -29.24 4.17
CA THR A 45 -8.98 -28.18 5.13
C THR A 45 -10.21 -27.33 5.31
N ASN A 46 -10.76 -27.24 6.52
CA ASN A 46 -11.83 -26.30 6.92
C ASN A 46 -11.39 -24.82 6.82
N ARG A 47 -10.38 -24.51 6.00
CA ARG A 47 -9.72 -23.21 5.90
C ARG A 47 -10.10 -22.57 4.57
N THR A 48 -10.34 -21.27 4.61
CA THR A 48 -10.63 -20.50 3.40
C THR A 48 -9.35 -20.33 2.56
N PRO A 49 -9.46 -20.01 1.25
CA PRO A 49 -8.29 -19.74 0.43
C PRO A 49 -7.37 -18.67 1.05
N ILE A 50 -7.94 -17.60 1.61
CA ILE A 50 -7.13 -16.53 2.20
C ILE A 50 -6.36 -17.00 3.45
N ASP A 51 -6.91 -17.93 4.23
CA ASP A 51 -6.20 -18.52 5.37
C ASP A 51 -4.98 -19.33 4.93
N LEU A 52 -5.06 -20.05 3.81
CA LEU A 52 -3.94 -20.81 3.25
C LEU A 52 -2.84 -19.89 2.73
N PHE A 53 -3.22 -18.78 2.09
CA PHE A 53 -2.28 -17.74 1.67
C PHE A 53 -1.53 -17.16 2.88
N ASN A 54 -2.27 -16.73 3.91
CA ASN A 54 -1.68 -16.16 5.13
C ASN A 54 -0.78 -17.17 5.86
N LEU A 55 -1.18 -18.43 5.91
CA LEU A 55 -0.37 -19.49 6.51
C LEU A 55 0.92 -19.77 5.74
N SER A 56 0.86 -19.71 4.40
CA SER A 56 2.06 -19.83 3.56
C SER A 56 3.07 -18.73 3.88
N LEU A 57 2.59 -17.49 4.02
CA LEU A 57 3.42 -16.35 4.39
C LEU A 57 3.96 -16.44 5.82
N LEU A 58 3.19 -16.99 6.75
CA LEU A 58 3.65 -17.24 8.12
C LEU A 58 4.83 -18.23 8.15
N PHE A 59 4.74 -19.35 7.42
CA PHE A 59 5.85 -20.30 7.33
C PHE A 59 7.08 -19.68 6.64
N TYR A 60 6.85 -18.89 5.60
CA TYR A 60 7.90 -18.14 4.91
C TYR A 60 8.65 -17.18 5.84
N ASP A 61 7.92 -16.45 6.69
CA ASP A 61 8.50 -15.50 7.64
C ASP A 61 9.39 -16.16 8.69
N HIS A 62 9.03 -17.36 9.15
CA HIS A 62 9.80 -18.10 10.14
C HIS A 62 11.14 -18.65 9.62
N ILE A 63 11.41 -18.63 8.31
CA ILE A 63 12.70 -19.06 7.75
C ILE A 63 13.79 -18.09 8.21
N GLN A 64 14.75 -18.58 8.99
CA GLN A 64 15.82 -17.74 9.56
C GLN A 64 16.98 -17.51 8.58
N ILE A 65 17.11 -18.36 7.56
CA ILE A 65 18.23 -18.29 6.62
C ILE A 65 17.89 -17.33 5.49
N GLY A 66 18.56 -16.16 5.47
CA GLY A 66 18.29 -15.08 4.51
C GLY A 66 18.31 -15.50 3.04
N ILE A 67 19.35 -16.23 2.60
CA ILE A 67 19.45 -16.68 1.20
C ILE A 67 18.32 -17.64 0.81
N ILE A 68 17.92 -18.55 1.71
CA ILE A 68 16.82 -19.49 1.47
C ILE A 68 15.49 -18.78 1.42
N LYS A 69 15.29 -17.81 2.32
CA LYS A 69 14.10 -16.96 2.32
C LYS A 69 14.03 -16.17 1.01
N GLN A 70 15.11 -15.53 0.58
CA GLN A 70 15.17 -14.81 -0.71
C GLN A 70 14.84 -15.72 -1.90
N ASN A 71 15.44 -16.92 -1.93
CA ASN A 71 15.27 -17.86 -3.03
C ASN A 71 13.85 -18.44 -3.09
N LEU A 72 13.29 -18.84 -1.95
CA LEU A 72 11.89 -19.28 -1.87
C LEU A 72 10.94 -18.13 -2.23
N GLY A 73 11.22 -16.89 -1.79
CA GLY A 73 10.46 -15.71 -2.16
C GLY A 73 10.42 -15.50 -3.67
N THR A 74 11.57 -15.67 -4.34
CA THR A 74 11.69 -15.62 -5.80
C THR A 74 10.82 -16.69 -6.47
N LEU A 75 10.85 -17.94 -6.00
CA LEU A 75 10.01 -19.01 -6.52
C LEU A 75 8.51 -18.73 -6.32
N LEU A 76 8.10 -18.32 -5.11
CA LEU A 76 6.70 -17.98 -4.82
C LEU A 76 6.21 -16.84 -5.70
N TRP A 77 7.04 -15.81 -5.91
CA TRP A 77 6.74 -14.69 -6.80
C TRP A 77 6.48 -15.16 -8.22
N HIS A 78 7.43 -15.88 -8.82
CA HIS A 78 7.35 -16.30 -10.21
C HIS A 78 6.25 -17.32 -10.47
N THR A 79 5.99 -18.21 -9.51
CA THR A 79 5.05 -19.33 -9.70
C THR A 79 3.60 -18.91 -9.47
N TYR A 80 3.32 -18.15 -8.41
CA TYR A 80 1.94 -17.94 -7.93
C TYR A 80 1.47 -16.49 -7.90
N ILE A 81 2.37 -15.53 -7.69
CA ILE A 81 2.00 -14.14 -7.38
C ILE A 81 2.05 -13.25 -8.63
N ARG A 82 3.13 -13.33 -9.43
CA ARG A 82 3.43 -12.41 -10.54
C ARG A 82 2.27 -12.30 -11.52
N SER A 83 1.73 -13.42 -11.99
CA SER A 83 0.65 -13.43 -12.99
C SER A 83 -0.61 -12.68 -12.52
N ARG A 84 -0.98 -12.80 -11.23
CA ARG A 84 -2.14 -12.12 -10.65
C ARG A 84 -1.91 -10.60 -10.55
N ILE A 85 -0.71 -10.17 -10.15
CA ILE A 85 -0.38 -8.74 -10.07
C ILE A 85 -0.32 -8.12 -11.48
N VAL A 86 0.24 -8.82 -12.46
CA VAL A 86 0.24 -8.39 -13.88
C VAL A 86 -1.20 -8.17 -14.35
N THR A 87 -2.06 -9.17 -14.20
CA THR A 87 -3.46 -9.11 -14.64
C THR A 87 -4.21 -7.98 -13.94
N LEU A 88 -4.06 -7.83 -12.62
CA LEU A 88 -4.71 -6.75 -11.87
C LEU A 88 -4.24 -5.37 -12.35
N THR A 89 -2.93 -5.20 -12.54
CA THR A 89 -2.35 -3.92 -12.98
C THR A 89 -2.87 -3.55 -14.35
N GLN A 90 -2.85 -4.49 -15.30
CA GLN A 90 -3.38 -4.28 -16.65
C GLN A 90 -4.88 -3.97 -16.65
N LEU A 91 -5.64 -4.60 -15.76
CA LEU A 91 -7.08 -4.37 -15.61
C LEU A 91 -7.36 -2.94 -15.12
N ILE A 92 -6.68 -2.49 -14.06
CA ILE A 92 -6.82 -1.12 -13.54
C ILE A 92 -6.28 -0.10 -14.55
N GLU A 93 -5.17 -0.39 -15.22
CA GLU A 93 -4.58 0.48 -16.25
C GLU A 93 -5.57 0.74 -17.41
N LYS A 94 -6.23 -0.32 -17.89
CA LYS A 94 -7.20 -0.24 -18.99
C LYS A 94 -8.47 0.50 -18.59
N ILE A 95 -9.02 0.21 -17.41
CA ILE A 95 -10.33 0.74 -16.99
C ILE A 95 -10.18 2.13 -16.33
N GLY A 96 -9.02 2.43 -15.74
CA GLY A 96 -8.74 3.67 -14.99
C GLY A 96 -9.51 3.77 -13.67
N LYS A 97 -10.07 2.66 -13.18
CA LYS A 97 -10.77 2.55 -11.89
C LYS A 97 -10.68 1.10 -11.43
N ILE A 98 -10.99 0.88 -10.15
CA ILE A 98 -11.03 -0.47 -9.59
C ILE A 98 -11.98 -1.39 -10.38
N PRO A 99 -11.56 -2.63 -10.67
CA PRO A 99 -12.42 -3.62 -11.30
C PRO A 99 -13.59 -3.98 -10.38
N LYS A 100 -14.77 -4.17 -10.98
CA LYS A 100 -15.93 -4.68 -10.24
C LYS A 100 -15.70 -6.12 -9.83
N ASP A 101 -16.30 -6.54 -8.72
CA ASP A 101 -16.19 -7.88 -8.14
C ASP A 101 -16.31 -9.04 -9.16
N ARG A 102 -17.33 -9.00 -10.04
CA ARG A 102 -17.50 -10.00 -11.12
C ARG A 102 -16.30 -10.11 -12.05
N LEU A 103 -15.65 -8.98 -12.35
CA LEU A 103 -14.48 -8.93 -13.22
C LEU A 103 -13.23 -9.40 -12.49
N CYS A 104 -13.08 -9.04 -11.20
CA CYS A 104 -12.04 -9.59 -10.33
C CYS A 104 -12.12 -11.12 -10.30
N TYR A 105 -13.32 -11.66 -10.03
CA TYR A 105 -13.49 -13.10 -9.96
C TYR A 105 -13.22 -13.80 -11.30
N LYS A 106 -13.61 -13.18 -12.41
CA LYS A 106 -13.40 -13.74 -13.76
C LYS A 106 -11.92 -13.81 -14.14
N GLU A 107 -11.15 -12.74 -13.92
CA GLU A 107 -9.77 -12.62 -14.42
C GLU A 107 -8.73 -13.04 -13.37
N LEU A 108 -9.07 -12.93 -12.07
CA LEU A 108 -8.16 -13.17 -10.95
C LEU A 108 -8.64 -14.27 -9.99
N HIS A 109 -9.84 -14.83 -10.17
CA HIS A 109 -10.42 -15.85 -9.27
C HIS A 109 -10.55 -15.42 -7.79
N LEU A 110 -10.42 -14.12 -7.52
CA LEU A 110 -10.56 -13.52 -6.21
C LEU A 110 -11.69 -12.48 -6.27
N ASN A 111 -12.51 -12.43 -5.22
CA ASN A 111 -13.45 -11.33 -5.05
C ASN A 111 -12.70 -10.06 -4.61
N GLU A 112 -13.36 -8.91 -4.64
CA GLU A 112 -12.80 -7.61 -4.33
C GLU A 112 -12.22 -7.53 -2.90
N LYS A 113 -12.92 -8.13 -1.92
CA LYS A 113 -12.47 -8.15 -0.52
C LYS A 113 -11.21 -8.97 -0.34
N ASP A 114 -11.20 -10.19 -0.87
CA ASP A 114 -10.05 -11.10 -0.80
C ASP A 114 -8.86 -10.55 -1.58
N LEU A 115 -9.10 -9.80 -2.66
CA LEU A 115 -8.06 -9.13 -3.42
C LEU A 115 -7.40 -8.00 -2.64
N VAL A 116 -8.18 -7.22 -1.88
CA VAL A 116 -7.66 -6.21 -0.95
C VAL A 116 -6.79 -6.86 0.12
N ILE A 117 -7.27 -7.94 0.75
CA ILE A 117 -6.50 -8.67 1.78
C ILE A 117 -5.23 -9.26 1.15
N PHE A 118 -5.31 -9.85 -0.03
CA PHE A 118 -4.15 -10.38 -0.76
C PHE A 118 -3.07 -9.31 -0.99
N LEU A 119 -3.43 -8.11 -1.46
CA LEU A 119 -2.49 -7.01 -1.67
C LEU A 119 -1.90 -6.48 -0.36
N GLU A 120 -2.71 -6.40 0.70
CA GLU A 120 -2.27 -6.00 2.03
C GLU A 120 -1.22 -6.98 2.59
N GLN A 121 -1.49 -8.28 2.48
CA GLN A 121 -0.62 -9.34 2.98
C GLN A 121 0.65 -9.47 2.13
N LEU A 122 0.57 -9.19 0.82
CA LEU A 122 1.75 -9.10 -0.03
C LEU A 122 2.68 -7.98 0.41
N SER A 123 2.17 -6.76 0.63
CA SER A 123 3.03 -5.65 1.03
C SER A 123 3.56 -5.82 2.46
N LYS A 124 2.68 -6.09 3.43
CA LYS A 124 3.04 -6.13 4.86
C LYS A 124 3.91 -7.32 5.25
N ASN A 125 3.66 -8.50 4.66
CA ASN A 125 4.33 -9.73 5.06
C ASN A 125 5.31 -10.19 3.97
N PHE A 126 4.83 -10.46 2.76
CA PHE A 126 5.70 -11.05 1.73
C PHE A 126 6.86 -10.12 1.33
N PHE A 127 6.59 -8.91 0.86
CA PHE A 127 7.62 -7.97 0.41
C PHE A 127 8.47 -7.45 1.55
N ASN A 128 7.88 -7.16 2.71
CA ASN A 128 8.64 -6.75 3.90
C ASN A 128 9.70 -7.81 4.28
N THR A 129 9.28 -9.06 4.45
CA THR A 129 10.16 -10.19 4.77
C THR A 129 11.16 -10.47 3.63
N PHE A 130 10.74 -10.34 2.37
CA PHE A 130 11.63 -10.55 1.21
C PHE A 130 12.71 -9.48 1.11
N ILE A 131 12.35 -8.20 1.21
CA ILE A 131 13.29 -7.07 1.22
C ILE A 131 14.26 -7.20 2.40
N ASP A 132 13.76 -7.51 3.60
CA ASP A 132 14.59 -7.73 4.78
C ASP A 132 15.65 -8.82 4.53
N SER A 133 15.24 -9.96 3.94
CA SER A 133 16.15 -11.05 3.60
C SER A 133 17.18 -10.72 2.51
N ILE A 134 16.95 -9.69 1.71
CA ILE A 134 17.91 -9.21 0.70
C ILE A 134 18.97 -8.31 1.35
N TYR A 135 18.56 -7.40 2.23
CA TYR A 135 19.46 -6.37 2.78
C TYR A 135 20.14 -6.75 4.10
N ASN A 136 19.59 -7.69 4.87
CA ASN A 136 20.13 -8.11 6.17
C ASN A 136 20.80 -9.49 6.14
N GLN A 137 21.49 -9.82 5.04
CA GLN A 137 22.19 -11.10 4.88
C GLN A 137 23.46 -11.17 5.73
N LEU A 138 23.43 -11.95 6.81
CA LEU A 138 24.61 -12.26 7.63
C LEU A 138 25.03 -13.74 7.56
N ASN A 139 24.36 -14.56 6.74
CA ASN A 139 24.48 -16.01 6.84
C ASN A 139 25.35 -16.60 5.72
N GLU A 140 26.21 -17.54 6.08
CA GLU A 140 26.93 -18.42 5.15
C GLU A 140 25.94 -19.23 4.28
N ILE A 141 26.37 -19.64 3.09
CA ILE A 141 25.55 -20.47 2.19
C ILE A 141 25.30 -21.81 2.89
N PRO A 142 24.04 -22.15 3.25
CA PRO A 142 23.76 -23.39 3.96
C PRO A 142 23.98 -24.59 3.04
N ILE A 143 24.56 -25.65 3.59
CA ILE A 143 24.67 -26.94 2.90
C ILE A 143 23.51 -27.80 3.40
N PHE A 144 22.57 -28.09 2.51
CA PHE A 144 21.49 -29.03 2.79
C PHE A 144 21.80 -30.39 2.18
N ASN A 145 21.51 -31.45 2.94
CA ASN A 145 21.44 -32.80 2.41
C ASN A 145 20.00 -33.12 2.05
N ILE A 146 19.81 -34.07 1.13
CA ILE A 146 18.51 -34.51 0.66
C ILE A 146 18.37 -35.97 1.04
N ASP A 147 17.20 -36.35 1.58
CA ASP A 147 16.95 -37.77 1.91
C ASP A 147 16.90 -38.60 0.62
N ASP A 148 17.51 -39.80 0.65
CA ASP A 148 17.64 -40.72 -0.49
C ASP A 148 16.31 -40.96 -1.23
N VAL A 149 15.19 -40.95 -0.49
CA VAL A 149 13.83 -41.13 -1.03
C VAL A 149 13.50 -40.11 -2.12
N TRP A 150 14.03 -38.89 -2.02
CA TRP A 150 13.82 -37.82 -3.01
C TRP A 150 14.80 -37.88 -4.19
N GLN A 151 15.85 -38.69 -4.11
CA GLN A 151 16.87 -38.86 -5.17
C GLN A 151 16.64 -40.09 -6.04
N LEU A 152 15.60 -40.89 -5.76
CA LEU A 152 15.27 -42.09 -6.52
C LEU A 152 14.79 -41.74 -7.94
N ASN A 153 15.72 -41.66 -8.89
CA ASN A 153 15.40 -41.58 -10.30
C ASN A 153 14.66 -42.86 -10.74
N THR A 154 13.51 -42.71 -11.40
CA THR A 154 12.70 -43.82 -11.94
C THR A 154 13.34 -44.51 -13.15
N THR A 155 14.63 -44.84 -13.09
CA THR A 155 15.35 -45.46 -14.23
C THR A 155 15.20 -46.99 -14.27
N GLY A 156 14.10 -47.56 -13.75
CA GLY A 156 13.96 -49.02 -13.70
C GLY A 156 12.56 -49.60 -13.49
N VAL A 157 11.49 -48.79 -13.52
CA VAL A 157 10.13 -49.32 -13.37
C VAL A 157 9.41 -49.16 -14.71
N SER A 158 9.12 -50.29 -15.37
CA SER A 158 8.26 -50.37 -16.54
C SER A 158 6.94 -49.63 -16.29
N SER A 159 6.58 -48.80 -17.26
CA SER A 159 5.63 -47.67 -17.25
C SER A 159 4.19 -47.91 -16.80
N ASP A 160 3.79 -49.11 -16.40
CA ASP A 160 2.37 -49.47 -16.45
C ASP A 160 1.65 -49.59 -15.10
N GLN A 161 2.32 -49.42 -13.94
CA GLN A 161 1.64 -49.63 -12.63
C GLN A 161 1.99 -48.69 -11.47
N LEU A 162 2.84 -47.68 -11.64
CA LEU A 162 3.01 -46.65 -10.61
C LEU A 162 2.91 -45.26 -11.24
N GLU A 163 1.82 -44.55 -10.95
CA GLU A 163 1.81 -43.10 -11.12
C GLU A 163 3.02 -42.51 -10.38
N SER A 164 3.81 -41.70 -11.08
CA SER A 164 5.05 -41.10 -10.57
C SER A 164 4.81 -40.39 -9.23
N VAL A 165 5.35 -40.95 -8.14
CA VAL A 165 5.17 -40.45 -6.76
C VAL A 165 6.12 -39.29 -6.45
N SER A 166 6.46 -38.46 -7.44
CA SER A 166 6.95 -37.11 -7.13
C SER A 166 5.73 -36.19 -7.08
N PRO A 167 5.13 -35.93 -5.90
CA PRO A 167 4.02 -34.99 -5.78
C PRO A 167 4.41 -33.55 -6.17
N PHE A 168 5.68 -33.29 -6.50
CA PHE A 168 6.24 -31.98 -6.76
C PHE A 168 6.44 -31.66 -8.25
N VAL A 169 6.77 -32.64 -9.09
CA VAL A 169 7.06 -32.39 -10.53
C VAL A 169 5.78 -32.12 -11.34
N ASN A 170 4.67 -32.78 -11.00
CA ASN A 170 3.37 -32.54 -11.67
C ASN A 170 2.73 -31.17 -11.32
N LEU A 171 3.38 -30.34 -10.52
CA LEU A 171 2.92 -28.99 -10.17
C LEU A 171 3.62 -27.87 -10.94
N TYR A 172 4.79 -28.14 -11.54
CA TYR A 172 5.62 -27.16 -12.25
C TYR A 172 5.50 -27.23 -13.78
N SER A 173 5.00 -28.33 -14.32
CA SER A 173 4.93 -28.62 -15.77
C SER A 173 3.84 -27.86 -16.54
N GLY A 174 3.36 -26.72 -16.01
CA GLY A 174 2.45 -25.81 -16.71
C GLY A 174 3.16 -24.67 -17.46
N SER A 175 4.49 -24.54 -17.34
CA SER A 175 5.26 -23.49 -18.02
C SER A 175 6.16 -24.07 -19.09
N SER A 176 6.03 -23.50 -20.29
CA SER A 176 6.78 -23.84 -21.50
C SER A 176 8.30 -23.64 -21.33
N ILE A 177 8.96 -24.63 -20.75
CA ILE A 177 10.41 -24.82 -20.86
C ILE A 177 10.59 -26.16 -21.58
N SER A 178 11.07 -26.04 -22.81
CA SER A 178 11.36 -27.12 -23.75
C SER A 178 12.28 -28.18 -23.14
N GLU A 179 11.89 -29.44 -23.31
CA GLU A 179 12.73 -30.63 -23.55
C GLU A 179 14.21 -30.47 -23.17
N GLN A 180 14.51 -30.50 -21.87
CA GLN A 180 15.84 -30.84 -21.36
C GLN A 180 15.63 -31.85 -20.22
N SER A 181 16.06 -33.10 -20.48
CA SER A 181 16.27 -34.22 -19.55
C SER A 181 15.48 -34.18 -18.23
N GLU A 182 14.56 -35.14 -18.05
CA GLU A 182 13.78 -35.43 -16.84
C GLU A 182 14.64 -35.73 -15.59
N GLN A 183 15.42 -34.75 -15.10
CA GLN A 183 15.92 -34.74 -13.73
C GLN A 183 14.80 -34.19 -12.84
N GLN A 184 14.24 -35.05 -12.00
CA GLN A 184 13.21 -34.67 -11.04
C GLN A 184 13.86 -33.92 -9.87
N ASN A 185 14.10 -32.62 -10.02
CA ASN A 185 14.66 -31.81 -8.92
C ASN A 185 13.61 -31.64 -7.81
N SER A 186 14.04 -31.86 -6.57
CA SER A 186 13.28 -31.57 -5.36
C SER A 186 13.05 -30.06 -5.19
N LEU A 187 12.04 -29.68 -4.41
CA LEU A 187 11.79 -28.25 -4.10
C LEU A 187 13.01 -27.61 -3.44
N LEU A 188 13.71 -28.37 -2.59
CA LEU A 188 14.91 -27.87 -1.92
C LEU A 188 16.02 -27.54 -2.91
N GLU A 189 16.25 -28.39 -3.92
CA GLU A 189 17.21 -28.11 -4.99
C GLU A 189 16.81 -26.87 -5.79
N LEU A 190 15.53 -26.75 -6.17
CA LEU A 190 15.02 -25.58 -6.88
C LEU A 190 15.23 -24.29 -6.09
N VAL A 191 15.07 -24.33 -4.76
CA VAL A 191 15.36 -23.20 -3.87
C VAL A 191 16.86 -22.90 -3.85
N MET A 192 17.73 -23.91 -3.79
CA MET A 192 19.18 -23.70 -3.78
C MET A 192 19.73 -23.16 -5.11
N GLU A 193 19.09 -23.51 -6.23
CA GLU A 193 19.51 -23.11 -7.58
C GLU A 193 19.09 -21.68 -7.98
N GLN A 194 18.30 -21.00 -7.14
CA GLN A 194 17.85 -19.64 -7.47
C GLN A 194 19.02 -18.64 -7.49
N LYS A 195 18.95 -17.74 -8.48
CA LYS A 195 19.83 -16.57 -8.54
C LYS A 195 19.40 -15.51 -7.51
N PRO A 196 20.34 -14.76 -6.93
CA PRO A 196 19.99 -13.68 -6.00
C PRO A 196 19.12 -12.64 -6.72
N ALA A 197 17.99 -12.29 -6.09
CA ALA A 197 17.11 -11.23 -6.54
C ALA A 197 17.78 -9.85 -6.42
N ASN A 198 17.55 -8.99 -7.40
CA ASN A 198 17.93 -7.59 -7.40
C ASN A 198 17.02 -6.80 -6.46
N GLY A 199 17.56 -6.35 -5.33
CA GLY A 199 16.83 -5.60 -4.30
C GLY A 199 16.13 -4.33 -4.83
N HIS A 200 16.78 -3.59 -5.73
CA HIS A 200 16.17 -2.39 -6.32
C HIS A 200 14.94 -2.73 -7.17
N LEU A 201 15.00 -3.85 -7.90
CA LEU A 201 13.88 -4.32 -8.69
C LEU A 201 12.72 -4.82 -7.80
N VAL A 202 13.03 -5.49 -6.68
CA VAL A 202 12.03 -5.92 -5.68
C VAL A 202 11.35 -4.71 -5.05
N LEU A 203 12.12 -3.69 -4.63
CA LEU A 203 11.58 -2.42 -4.12
C LEU A 203 10.70 -1.72 -5.16
N HIS A 204 11.07 -1.76 -6.44
CA HIS A 204 10.26 -1.17 -7.51
C HIS A 204 8.89 -1.87 -7.63
N HIS A 205 8.84 -3.20 -7.55
CA HIS A 205 7.59 -3.97 -7.53
C HIS A 205 6.73 -3.69 -6.28
N ASP A 206 7.37 -3.54 -5.11
CA ASP A 206 6.68 -3.22 -3.86
C ASP A 206 5.93 -1.88 -3.96
N LYS A 207 6.55 -0.85 -4.55
CA LYS A 207 5.90 0.45 -4.82
C LYS A 207 4.61 0.28 -5.63
N LEU A 208 4.65 -0.53 -6.70
CA LEU A 208 3.46 -0.80 -7.53
C LEU A 208 2.38 -1.53 -6.71
N ILE A 209 2.75 -2.51 -5.89
CA ILE A 209 1.80 -3.29 -5.08
C ILE A 209 1.13 -2.41 -4.03
N LEU A 210 1.88 -1.52 -3.37
CA LEU A 210 1.32 -0.55 -2.44
C LEU A 210 0.36 0.42 -3.14
N ILE A 211 0.69 0.89 -4.35
CA ILE A 211 -0.23 1.72 -5.15
C ILE A 211 -1.52 0.94 -5.46
N LEU A 212 -1.42 -0.30 -5.92
CA LEU A 212 -2.60 -1.14 -6.21
C LEU A 212 -3.43 -1.38 -4.95
N TYR A 213 -2.78 -1.65 -3.81
CA TYR A 213 -3.43 -1.81 -2.52
C TYR A 213 -4.25 -0.56 -2.17
N TYR A 214 -3.64 0.63 -2.22
CA TYR A 214 -4.34 1.87 -1.91
C TYR A 214 -5.49 2.17 -2.87
N LEU A 215 -5.31 1.91 -4.17
CA LEU A 215 -6.38 2.07 -5.17
C LEU A 215 -7.57 1.16 -4.86
N MET A 216 -7.30 -0.11 -4.54
CA MET A 216 -8.33 -1.10 -4.23
C MET A 216 -9.02 -0.84 -2.89
N TYR A 217 -8.24 -0.59 -1.83
CA TYR A 217 -8.74 -0.41 -0.46
C TYR A 217 -9.61 0.85 -0.33
N TYR A 218 -9.13 1.99 -0.87
CA TYR A 218 -9.86 3.26 -0.81
C TYR A 218 -10.78 3.50 -2.02
N HIS A 219 -10.91 2.50 -2.91
CA HIS A 219 -11.70 2.56 -4.14
C HIS A 219 -11.44 3.82 -5.01
N ILE A 220 -10.18 4.21 -5.12
CA ILE A 220 -9.78 5.43 -5.83
C ILE A 220 -9.99 5.27 -7.34
N LYS A 221 -10.58 6.30 -7.95
CA LYS A 221 -10.98 6.32 -9.38
C LYS A 221 -10.09 7.24 -10.21
N SER A 222 -10.09 7.03 -11.51
CA SER A 222 -9.41 7.85 -12.52
C SER A 222 -7.88 7.90 -12.35
N ILE A 223 -7.29 6.81 -11.87
CA ILE A 223 -5.84 6.68 -11.72
C ILE A 223 -5.39 5.42 -12.44
N ARG A 224 -4.38 5.58 -13.29
CA ARG A 224 -3.71 4.52 -14.03
C ARG A 224 -2.36 4.23 -13.35
N PRO A 225 -2.11 3.03 -12.80
CA PRO A 225 -0.91 2.75 -12.03
C PRO A 225 0.38 3.09 -12.79
N PHE A 226 0.47 2.75 -14.09
CA PHE A 226 1.67 3.02 -14.87
C PHE A 226 1.89 4.51 -15.16
N SER A 227 0.87 5.36 -15.05
CA SER A 227 1.03 6.81 -15.22
C SER A 227 1.91 7.47 -14.16
N LEU A 228 2.21 6.76 -13.07
CA LEU A 228 3.09 7.18 -11.97
C LEU A 228 4.55 6.79 -12.17
N PHE A 229 4.86 6.09 -13.26
CA PHE A 229 6.20 5.60 -13.60
C PHE A 229 6.62 6.12 -14.96
N ASP A 230 7.93 6.24 -15.17
CA ASP A 230 8.52 6.57 -16.46
C ASP A 230 8.58 5.33 -17.35
N SER A 231 8.92 5.50 -18.63
CA SER A 231 8.96 4.37 -19.57
C SER A 231 9.93 3.27 -19.11
N LYS A 232 11.09 3.63 -18.57
CA LYS A 232 12.09 2.68 -18.06
C LYS A 232 11.55 1.90 -16.87
N GLY A 233 10.95 2.59 -15.89
CA GLY A 233 10.29 1.96 -14.75
C GLY A 233 9.15 1.04 -15.18
N ILE A 234 8.37 1.41 -16.19
CA ILE A 234 7.31 0.53 -16.73
C ILE A 234 7.90 -0.74 -17.35
N HIS A 235 8.98 -0.61 -18.13
CA HIS A 235 9.64 -1.77 -18.76
C HIS A 235 10.38 -2.68 -17.77
N ALA A 236 10.73 -2.18 -16.59
CA ALA A 236 11.32 -2.98 -15.52
C ALA A 236 10.29 -3.88 -14.82
N PHE A 237 9.00 -3.53 -14.83
CA PHE A 237 8.00 -4.34 -14.15
C PHE A 237 7.86 -5.71 -14.79
N PHE A 238 7.73 -6.71 -13.91
CA PHE A 238 7.49 -8.09 -14.26
C PHE A 238 8.57 -8.65 -15.19
N THR A 239 9.82 -8.21 -15.09
CA THR A 239 10.97 -8.97 -15.57
C THR A 239 11.40 -9.99 -14.52
N ASP A 240 12.44 -10.77 -14.81
CA ASP A 240 12.96 -11.73 -13.83
C ASP A 240 13.63 -11.01 -12.67
N LEU A 241 13.40 -11.46 -11.43
CA LEU A 241 13.84 -10.70 -10.25
C LEU A 241 15.37 -10.62 -10.12
N TYR A 242 16.13 -11.54 -10.74
CA TYR A 242 17.59 -11.49 -10.81
C TYR A 242 18.11 -10.55 -11.92
N SER A 243 17.24 -9.96 -12.73
CA SER A 243 17.62 -9.05 -13.81
C SER A 243 17.96 -7.65 -13.30
N HIS A 244 18.71 -6.89 -14.10
CA HIS A 244 19.12 -5.51 -13.80
C HIS A 244 18.58 -4.52 -14.84
N PRO A 245 17.25 -4.36 -14.96
CA PRO A 245 16.68 -3.34 -15.82
C PRO A 245 17.05 -1.95 -15.30
N LEU A 246 17.17 -1.00 -16.21
CA LEU A 246 17.43 0.39 -15.85
C LEU A 246 16.18 0.98 -15.17
N VAL A 247 16.31 1.36 -13.90
CA VAL A 247 15.30 2.15 -13.17
C VAL A 247 15.98 3.45 -12.76
N THR A 248 15.44 4.59 -13.19
CA THR A 248 16.04 5.90 -12.95
C THR A 248 15.25 6.71 -11.93
N ASP A 249 15.99 7.38 -11.06
CA ASP A 249 15.46 8.37 -10.11
C ASP A 249 15.24 9.74 -10.77
N ASP A 250 15.82 9.96 -11.95
CA ASP A 250 15.61 11.17 -12.75
C ASP A 250 14.28 11.09 -13.50
N VAL A 251 13.26 11.71 -12.92
CA VAL A 251 11.88 11.64 -13.38
C VAL A 251 11.42 13.02 -13.84
N ASP A 252 10.88 13.11 -15.06
CA ASP A 252 10.36 14.38 -15.58
C ASP A 252 9.27 14.97 -14.67
N SER A 253 9.24 16.31 -14.63
CA SER A 253 8.26 17.15 -13.98
C SER A 253 6.81 16.68 -14.16
N THR A 254 6.47 16.15 -15.34
CA THR A 254 5.12 15.65 -15.63
C THR A 254 4.74 14.44 -14.76
N ILE A 255 5.66 13.49 -14.57
CA ILE A 255 5.43 12.31 -13.73
C ILE A 255 5.52 12.72 -12.26
N SER A 256 6.47 13.58 -11.89
CA SER A 256 6.57 14.13 -10.53
C SER A 256 5.25 14.78 -10.10
N ASN A 257 4.67 15.63 -10.95
CA ASN A 257 3.36 16.23 -10.72
C ASN A 257 2.24 15.19 -10.59
N LYS A 258 2.21 14.14 -11.42
CA LYS A 258 1.22 13.05 -11.31
C LYS A 258 1.34 12.29 -9.99
N ARG A 259 2.56 12.03 -9.52
CA ARG A 259 2.81 11.39 -8.22
C ARG A 259 2.33 12.27 -7.08
N GLN A 260 2.66 13.55 -7.11
CA GLN A 260 2.19 14.52 -6.12
C GLN A 260 0.66 14.58 -6.05
N LEU A 261 -0.01 14.67 -7.20
CA LEU A 261 -1.48 14.65 -7.28
C LEU A 261 -2.09 13.33 -6.79
N PHE A 262 -1.43 12.19 -7.07
CA PHE A 262 -1.86 10.89 -6.56
C PHE A 262 -1.87 10.86 -5.04
N PHE A 263 -0.78 11.27 -4.38
CA PHE A 263 -0.70 11.25 -2.91
C PHE A 263 -1.63 12.27 -2.25
N ALA A 264 -1.77 13.48 -2.82
CA ALA A 264 -2.76 14.45 -2.35
C ALA A 264 -4.17 13.88 -2.40
N ARG A 265 -4.54 13.22 -3.51
CA ARG A 265 -5.85 12.56 -3.67
C ARG A 265 -6.04 11.36 -2.75
N LEU A 266 -4.99 10.56 -2.54
CA LEU A 266 -5.01 9.44 -1.59
C LEU A 266 -5.32 9.95 -0.18
N LEU A 267 -4.61 10.99 0.27
CA LEU A 267 -4.84 11.61 1.57
C LEU A 267 -6.26 12.17 1.67
N ASN A 268 -6.75 12.93 0.67
CA ASN A 268 -8.13 13.42 0.67
C ASN A 268 -9.13 12.26 0.86
N THR A 269 -8.95 11.17 0.10
CA THR A 269 -9.85 10.01 0.14
C THR A 269 -9.83 9.33 1.51
N ILE A 270 -8.66 9.23 2.15
CA ILE A 270 -8.51 8.63 3.49
C ILE A 270 -9.32 9.42 4.51
N PHE A 271 -9.18 10.74 4.51
CA PHE A 271 -9.91 11.60 5.44
C PHE A 271 -11.41 11.62 5.14
N GLU A 272 -11.82 11.63 3.87
CA GLU A 272 -13.24 11.55 3.48
C GLU A 272 -13.93 10.25 3.91
N GLN A 273 -13.21 9.13 3.88
CA GLN A 273 -13.73 7.81 4.24
C GLN A 273 -13.54 7.47 5.72
N HIS A 274 -12.82 8.30 6.48
CA HIS A 274 -12.56 8.06 7.89
C HIS A 274 -13.85 8.20 8.71
N ASP A 275 -14.07 7.26 9.64
CA ASP A 275 -15.20 7.29 10.56
C ASP A 275 -14.88 8.22 11.74
N ASN A 276 -15.56 9.36 11.81
CA ASN A 276 -15.35 10.39 12.84
C ASN A 276 -15.55 9.88 14.28
N THR A 277 -16.17 8.71 14.48
CA THR A 277 -16.30 8.09 15.81
C THR A 277 -15.04 7.38 16.29
N LYS A 278 -14.10 7.10 15.39
CA LYS A 278 -12.84 6.40 15.68
C LYS A 278 -11.69 7.38 15.80
N GLN A 279 -10.66 6.95 16.53
CA GLN A 279 -9.39 7.67 16.54
C GLN A 279 -8.70 7.52 15.19
N PHE A 280 -8.17 8.62 14.66
CA PHE A 280 -7.40 8.62 13.43
C PHE A 280 -6.09 7.85 13.65
N ASP A 281 -5.81 6.86 12.81
CA ASP A 281 -4.57 6.09 12.86
C ASP A 281 -3.41 6.88 12.22
N GLU A 282 -2.60 7.51 13.07
CA GLU A 282 -1.43 8.32 12.69
C GLU A 282 -0.41 7.51 11.87
N LYS A 283 -0.34 6.18 12.05
CA LYS A 283 0.61 5.31 11.33
C LYS A 283 0.33 5.23 9.84
N ILE A 284 -0.91 5.49 9.41
CA ILE A 284 -1.26 5.53 7.99
C ILE A 284 -0.44 6.61 7.27
N PHE A 285 -0.26 7.77 7.92
CA PHE A 285 0.52 8.85 7.33
C PHE A 285 2.00 8.49 7.19
N GLU A 286 2.59 7.79 8.16
CA GLU A 286 3.98 7.32 8.07
C GLU A 286 4.21 6.40 6.87
N HIS A 287 3.28 5.47 6.60
CA HIS A 287 3.38 4.59 5.43
C HIS A 287 3.25 5.37 4.11
N ILE A 288 2.35 6.34 4.03
CA ILE A 288 2.16 7.18 2.83
C ILE A 288 3.38 8.08 2.61
N LEU A 289 3.92 8.65 3.68
CA LEU A 289 5.10 9.49 3.62
C LEU A 289 6.32 8.68 3.16
N ARG A 290 6.50 7.45 3.67
CA ARG A 290 7.56 6.54 3.21
C ARG A 290 7.42 6.26 1.71
N LEU A 291 6.25 5.80 1.27
CA LEU A 291 6.02 5.49 -0.15
C LEU A 291 6.19 6.72 -1.06
N SER A 292 5.72 7.89 -0.64
CA SER A 292 5.88 9.13 -1.42
C SER A 292 7.33 9.58 -1.51
N THR A 293 8.12 9.38 -0.45
CA THR A 293 9.56 9.62 -0.44
C THR A 293 10.29 8.64 -1.38
N ASP A 294 9.94 7.35 -1.33
CA ASP A 294 10.48 6.32 -2.21
C ASP A 294 10.10 6.56 -3.69
N MET A 295 9.03 7.33 -3.93
CA MET A 295 8.57 7.78 -5.24
C MET A 295 9.08 9.21 -5.58
N LEU A 296 10.02 9.75 -4.81
CA LEU A 296 10.69 11.03 -5.04
C LEU A 296 9.71 12.22 -5.12
N VAL A 297 8.65 12.16 -4.33
CA VAL A 297 7.72 13.28 -4.15
C VAL A 297 8.23 14.16 -3.00
N ASP A 298 8.05 15.48 -3.12
CA ASP A 298 8.44 16.39 -2.05
C ASP A 298 7.70 16.06 -0.74
N HIS A 299 8.47 15.50 0.19
CA HIS A 299 8.01 15.13 1.52
C HIS A 299 7.39 16.30 2.29
N GLU A 300 7.85 17.54 2.06
CA GLU A 300 7.36 18.71 2.77
C GLU A 300 6.01 19.13 2.21
N TYR A 301 5.84 19.10 0.88
CA TYR A 301 4.54 19.28 0.24
C TYR A 301 3.49 18.30 0.80
N ILE A 302 3.81 17.00 0.84
CA ILE A 302 2.89 15.96 1.34
C ILE A 302 2.55 16.19 2.81
N ARG A 303 3.53 16.57 3.65
CA ARG A 303 3.28 16.87 5.06
C ARG A 303 2.42 18.12 5.25
N ARG A 304 2.66 19.21 4.50
CA ARG A 304 1.80 20.42 4.58
C ARG A 304 0.36 20.12 4.15
N HIS A 305 0.17 19.28 3.12
CA HIS A 305 -1.15 18.82 2.70
C HIS A 305 -1.84 17.98 3.78
N TYR A 306 -1.12 17.06 4.42
CA TYR A 306 -1.62 16.29 5.56
C TYR A 306 -2.04 17.17 6.74
N ILE A 307 -1.22 18.15 7.12
CA ILE A 307 -1.56 19.13 8.17
C ILE A 307 -2.84 19.90 7.80
N SER A 308 -2.97 20.31 6.54
CA SER A 308 -4.16 21.01 6.04
C SER A 308 -5.43 20.15 6.17
N LEU A 309 -5.33 18.84 5.90
CA LEU A 309 -6.41 17.88 6.10
C LEU A 309 -6.73 17.64 7.58
N LEU A 310 -5.73 17.53 8.45
CA LEU A 310 -5.94 17.42 9.89
C LEU A 310 -6.77 18.61 10.40
N TYR A 311 -6.43 19.83 10.01
CA TYR A 311 -7.27 20.99 10.30
C TYR A 311 -8.63 20.90 9.60
N ALA A 312 -8.72 20.56 8.32
CA ALA A 312 -10.02 20.49 7.65
C ALA A 312 -11.00 19.51 8.34
N TYR A 313 -10.50 18.42 8.93
CA TYR A 313 -11.30 17.38 9.58
C TYR A 313 -11.34 17.46 11.11
N ASN A 314 -10.95 18.61 11.69
CA ASN A 314 -11.04 18.90 13.13
C ASN A 314 -10.12 18.03 14.02
N TYR A 315 -8.92 17.70 13.52
CA TYR A 315 -7.84 17.03 14.24
C TYR A 315 -6.69 18.01 14.58
N ASP A 316 -7.03 19.20 15.06
CA ASP A 316 -6.08 20.32 15.31
C ASP A 316 -4.93 19.92 16.24
N TYR A 317 -5.21 19.08 17.25
CA TYR A 317 -4.20 18.61 18.18
C TYR A 317 -3.09 17.80 17.48
N LEU A 318 -3.45 16.97 16.48
CA LEU A 318 -2.48 16.26 15.65
C LEU A 318 -1.77 17.22 14.70
N ALA A 319 -2.52 18.15 14.10
CA ALA A 319 -1.97 19.12 13.16
C ALA A 319 -0.84 19.92 13.81
N ILE A 320 -1.07 20.45 15.01
CA ILE A 320 -0.10 21.22 15.81
C ILE A 320 1.19 20.42 16.07
N ASN A 321 1.08 19.12 16.32
CA ASN A 321 2.25 18.26 16.53
C ASN A 321 3.11 18.15 15.26
N GLU A 322 2.47 17.98 14.10
CA GLU A 322 3.15 17.85 12.81
C GLU A 322 3.72 19.17 12.26
N GLU A 323 3.12 20.31 12.61
CA GLU A 323 3.62 21.61 12.17
C GLU A 323 5.10 21.81 12.53
N ASN A 324 5.54 21.29 13.68
CA ASN A 324 6.92 21.41 14.16
C ASN A 324 7.97 20.81 13.21
N ARG A 325 7.55 19.95 12.29
CA ARG A 325 8.40 19.25 11.32
C ARG A 325 8.40 19.92 9.93
N ILE A 326 7.83 21.12 9.81
CA ILE A 326 7.82 21.92 8.58
C ILE A 326 8.90 22.99 8.64
N TYR A 327 9.65 23.12 7.56
CA TYR A 327 10.72 24.11 7.40
C TYR A 327 10.14 25.41 6.83
N ASP A 328 9.43 25.35 5.72
CA ASP A 328 8.74 26.47 5.08
C ASP A 328 7.40 26.75 5.77
N ARG A 329 7.49 27.45 6.91
CA ARG A 329 6.33 27.90 7.69
C ARG A 329 5.48 28.92 6.95
N GLN A 330 6.06 29.68 6.03
CA GLN A 330 5.33 30.67 5.26
C GLN A 330 4.39 29.99 4.25
N ALA A 331 4.88 29.00 3.50
CA ALA A 331 4.03 28.22 2.59
C ALA A 331 2.91 27.49 3.35
N LEU A 332 3.22 26.94 4.53
CA LEU A 332 2.21 26.35 5.40
C LEU A 332 1.17 27.39 5.83
N ALA A 333 1.59 28.58 6.28
CA ALA A 333 0.67 29.64 6.71
C ALA A 333 -0.34 30.02 5.62
N PHE A 334 0.10 30.11 4.36
CA PHE A 334 -0.79 30.41 3.25
C PHE A 334 -1.83 29.30 3.02
N GLN A 335 -1.44 28.03 3.14
CA GLN A 335 -2.39 26.91 3.03
C GLN A 335 -3.36 26.88 4.21
N LEU A 336 -2.87 27.08 5.43
CA LEU A 336 -3.71 27.12 6.63
C LEU A 336 -4.67 28.30 6.63
N LEU A 337 -4.29 29.44 6.05
CA LEU A 337 -5.18 30.58 5.91
C LEU A 337 -6.43 30.22 5.08
N THR A 338 -6.26 29.48 3.99
CA THR A 338 -7.38 28.93 3.20
C THR A 338 -8.29 28.05 4.07
N ILE A 339 -7.72 27.17 4.91
CA ILE A 339 -8.50 26.30 5.79
C ILE A 339 -9.26 27.08 6.87
N ALA A 340 -8.61 28.07 7.49
CA ALA A 340 -9.25 28.94 8.48
C ALA A 340 -10.42 29.72 7.85
N GLY A 341 -10.25 30.20 6.61
CA GLY A 341 -11.32 30.83 5.84
C GLY A 341 -12.48 29.87 5.55
N LEU A 342 -12.20 28.63 5.12
CA LEU A 342 -13.23 27.61 4.88
C LEU A 342 -14.01 27.26 6.16
N ARG A 343 -13.33 27.08 7.30
CA ARG A 343 -13.95 26.86 8.62
C ARG A 343 -14.84 28.02 9.04
N LEU A 344 -14.36 29.25 8.86
CA LEU A 344 -15.12 30.45 9.18
C LEU A 344 -16.36 30.59 8.28
N ASN A 345 -16.20 30.31 6.97
CA ASN A 345 -17.32 30.34 6.02
C ASN A 345 -18.38 29.29 6.37
N TYR A 346 -17.96 28.08 6.78
CA TYR A 346 -18.86 27.02 7.25
C TYR A 346 -19.75 27.48 8.43
N ILE A 347 -19.18 28.23 9.39
CA ILE A 347 -19.94 28.82 10.51
C ILE A 347 -20.88 29.93 10.03
N ILE A 348 -20.42 30.83 9.16
CA ILE A 348 -21.21 31.98 8.64
C ILE A 348 -22.43 31.53 7.83
N GLU A 349 -22.29 30.44 7.07
CA GLU A 349 -23.36 29.85 6.27
C GLU A 349 -24.48 29.22 7.13
N GLY A 350 -24.26 29.08 8.43
CA GLY A 350 -25.27 28.57 9.37
C GLY A 350 -25.31 27.05 9.47
N ASN A 351 -24.27 26.34 8.99
CA ASN A 351 -24.08 24.90 9.19
C ASN A 351 -23.61 24.57 10.63
N ILE A 352 -24.10 25.34 11.60
CA ILE A 352 -23.79 25.20 13.01
C ILE A 352 -24.70 24.10 13.58
N ASP A 353 -24.17 23.37 14.55
CA ASP A 353 -24.89 22.44 15.41
C ASP A 353 -26.32 22.96 15.73
N PRO A 354 -27.41 22.21 15.45
CA PRO A 354 -28.81 22.68 15.61
C PRO A 354 -29.18 23.10 17.05
N THR A 355 -28.29 22.85 18.02
CA THR A 355 -28.39 23.24 19.41
C THR A 355 -28.00 24.69 19.69
N ILE A 356 -27.28 25.36 18.78
CA ILE A 356 -26.83 26.75 18.96
C ILE A 356 -27.76 27.71 18.22
N LYS A 357 -28.57 28.47 18.96
CA LYS A 357 -29.37 29.61 18.45
C LYS A 357 -28.46 30.77 17.97
N MET A 358 -27.71 30.60 16.88
CA MET A 358 -26.86 31.63 16.26
C MET A 358 -27.36 32.11 14.89
N SER A 359 -28.51 31.62 14.42
CA SER A 359 -29.12 32.01 13.13
C SER A 359 -29.25 33.53 12.95
N LEU A 360 -29.67 34.28 13.98
CA LEU A 360 -29.77 35.74 13.94
C LEU A 360 -28.41 36.47 13.96
N LYS A 361 -27.45 36.01 14.77
CA LYS A 361 -26.08 36.57 14.78
C LYS A 361 -25.37 36.37 13.44
N SER A 362 -25.60 35.26 12.75
CA SER A 362 -24.99 34.99 11.43
C SER A 362 -25.40 36.00 10.34
N LEU A 363 -26.63 36.55 10.43
CA LEU A 363 -27.15 37.58 9.52
C LEU A 363 -26.56 38.96 9.84
N GLU A 364 -26.45 39.31 11.12
CA GLU A 364 -25.79 40.56 11.55
C GLU A 364 -24.29 40.57 11.24
N VAL A 365 -23.64 39.41 11.36
CA VAL A 365 -22.21 39.24 11.05
C VAL A 365 -21.95 39.39 9.56
N ARG A 366 -22.84 38.86 8.70
CA ARG A 366 -22.75 39.07 7.24
C ARG A 366 -22.75 40.54 6.82
N ALA A 367 -23.36 41.42 7.62
CA ALA A 367 -23.36 42.86 7.36
C ALA A 367 -22.08 43.58 7.80
N LYS A 368 -21.25 42.94 8.64
CA LYS A 368 -19.99 43.51 9.20
C LYS A 368 -18.71 43.03 8.50
N ILE A 369 -18.79 42.00 7.68
CA ILE A 369 -17.66 41.48 6.89
C ILE A 369 -17.30 42.50 5.79
N SER A 370 -16.01 42.82 5.62
CA SER A 370 -15.59 43.70 4.52
C SER A 370 -15.91 43.10 3.15
N SER A 371 -16.02 43.95 2.12
CA SER A 371 -16.21 43.47 0.75
C SER A 371 -15.07 42.53 0.32
N THR A 372 -13.83 42.85 0.69
CA THR A 372 -12.63 42.05 0.38
C THR A 372 -12.70 40.64 0.99
N LEU A 373 -12.96 40.54 2.30
CA LEU A 373 -13.05 39.24 2.98
C LEU A 373 -14.23 38.42 2.45
N LYS A 374 -15.36 39.07 2.16
CA LYS A 374 -16.53 38.40 1.57
C LYS A 374 -16.24 37.80 0.20
N THR A 375 -15.58 38.55 -0.69
CA THR A 375 -15.19 38.06 -2.03
C THR A 375 -14.17 36.94 -1.93
N TRP A 376 -13.20 37.06 -1.01
CA TRP A 376 -12.20 36.03 -0.79
C TRP A 376 -12.81 34.73 -0.26
N LEU A 377 -13.64 34.78 0.80
CA LEU A 377 -14.33 33.60 1.35
C LEU A 377 -15.16 32.88 0.29
N ALA A 378 -15.89 33.62 -0.55
CA ALA A 378 -16.67 33.07 -1.65
C ALA A 378 -15.81 32.36 -2.71
N SER A 379 -14.55 32.77 -2.88
CA SER A 379 -13.62 32.14 -3.83
C SER A 379 -13.04 30.81 -3.33
N LEU A 380 -13.01 30.57 -2.00
CA LEU A 380 -12.30 29.44 -1.40
C LEU A 380 -12.91 28.08 -1.74
N ILE A 381 -14.23 28.02 -1.95
CA ILE A 381 -14.98 26.78 -2.17
C ILE A 381 -14.46 25.99 -3.40
N ASN A 382 -13.85 26.69 -4.37
CA ASN A 382 -13.32 26.09 -5.59
C ASN A 382 -11.80 25.83 -5.55
N LEU A 383 -11.11 26.21 -4.47
CA LEU A 383 -9.65 26.09 -4.37
C LEU A 383 -9.18 24.76 -3.79
N VAL A 384 -10.09 23.99 -3.20
CA VAL A 384 -9.76 22.82 -2.40
C VAL A 384 -10.72 21.67 -2.72
N ASP A 385 -10.16 20.46 -2.87
CA ASP A 385 -10.91 19.26 -3.27
C ASP A 385 -11.54 18.50 -2.09
N TYR A 386 -11.44 19.01 -0.86
CA TYR A 386 -11.95 18.38 0.36
C TYR A 386 -12.87 19.32 1.15
N LYS A 387 -13.76 18.73 1.97
CA LYS A 387 -14.70 19.47 2.82
C LYS A 387 -14.12 19.73 4.20
N VAL A 388 -14.67 20.73 4.87
CA VAL A 388 -14.35 21.05 6.26
C VAL A 388 -15.43 20.48 7.20
N GLN A 389 -15.01 19.87 8.29
CA GLN A 389 -15.87 19.38 9.36
C GLN A 389 -16.22 20.50 10.36
N PRO A 390 -17.35 20.39 11.09
CA PRO A 390 -17.69 21.33 12.15
C PRO A 390 -16.56 21.43 13.19
N CYS A 391 -16.20 22.65 13.57
CA CYS A 391 -15.20 22.94 14.60
C CYS A 391 -15.66 24.11 15.48
N SER A 392 -15.00 24.31 16.62
CA SER A 392 -15.36 25.41 17.52
C SER A 392 -14.75 26.74 17.07
N LEU A 393 -15.32 27.86 17.56
CA LEU A 393 -14.72 29.19 17.38
C LEU A 393 -13.38 29.32 18.13
N ASP A 394 -13.13 28.53 19.18
CA ASP A 394 -11.87 28.48 19.90
C ASP A 394 -10.74 27.86 19.06
N ASP A 395 -11.06 26.79 18.33
CA ASP A 395 -10.11 26.14 17.41
C ASP A 395 -9.71 27.08 16.27
N ILE A 396 -10.69 27.77 15.66
CA ILE A 396 -10.43 28.75 14.59
C ILE A 396 -9.55 29.91 15.11
N GLN A 397 -9.84 30.45 16.31
CA GLN A 397 -9.02 31.52 16.88
C GLN A 397 -7.58 31.07 17.15
N THR A 398 -7.42 29.86 17.69
CA THR A 398 -6.10 29.28 17.98
C THR A 398 -5.31 29.10 16.69
N MET A 399 -5.93 28.52 15.67
CA MET A 399 -5.35 28.34 14.33
C MET A 399 -4.92 29.68 13.72
N LEU A 400 -5.79 30.70 13.75
CA LEU A 400 -5.48 32.03 13.21
C LEU A 400 -4.32 32.73 13.92
N THR A 401 -4.25 32.58 15.24
CA THR A 401 -3.14 33.13 16.03
C THR A 401 -1.82 32.51 15.60
N ARG A 402 -1.79 31.19 15.33
CA ARG A 402 -0.59 30.51 14.80
C ARG A 402 -0.24 30.96 13.39
N ILE A 403 -1.24 31.08 12.50
CA ILE A 403 -1.04 31.58 11.13
C ILE A 403 -0.42 32.97 11.16
N ALA A 404 -0.91 33.87 12.01
CA ALA A 404 -0.36 35.23 12.15
C ALA A 404 1.13 35.23 12.56
N CYS A 405 1.58 34.26 13.36
CA CYS A 405 2.99 34.10 13.72
C CYS A 405 3.87 33.63 12.55
N TYR A 406 3.30 32.95 11.54
CA TYR A 406 4.03 32.39 10.40
C TYR A 406 3.98 33.27 9.15
N LEU A 407 3.02 34.19 9.06
CA LEU A 407 2.90 35.11 7.94
C LEU A 407 4.03 36.14 7.93
N PRO A 408 4.68 36.38 6.77
CA PRO A 408 5.74 37.38 6.68
C PRO A 408 5.14 38.79 6.74
N GLN A 409 5.85 39.71 7.40
CA GLN A 409 5.44 41.12 7.49
C GLN A 409 5.37 41.81 6.12
N THR A 410 6.01 41.25 5.10
CA THR A 410 6.04 41.77 3.73
C THR A 410 4.75 41.50 2.95
N ASN A 411 3.96 40.48 3.32
CA ASN A 411 2.74 40.12 2.60
C ASN A 411 1.48 40.67 3.30
N LEU A 412 1.34 42.00 3.24
CA LEU A 412 0.31 42.75 3.95
C LEU A 412 -1.12 42.28 3.66
N SER A 413 -1.41 41.81 2.45
CA SER A 413 -2.76 41.35 2.09
C SER A 413 -3.19 40.13 2.90
N GLN A 414 -2.33 39.12 3.02
CA GLN A 414 -2.61 37.89 3.76
C GLN A 414 -2.64 38.16 5.27
N SER A 415 -1.75 39.01 5.78
CA SER A 415 -1.74 39.43 7.18
C SER A 415 -3.01 40.22 7.55
N ASN A 416 -3.48 41.10 6.67
CA ASN A 416 -4.74 41.82 6.86
C ASN A 416 -5.94 40.88 6.87
N LEU A 417 -5.99 39.88 5.97
CA LEU A 417 -7.04 38.86 5.97
C LEU A 417 -7.05 38.07 7.28
N ALA A 418 -5.88 37.60 7.75
CA ALA A 418 -5.77 36.88 9.01
C ALA A 418 -6.28 37.74 10.20
N GLN A 419 -5.88 39.01 10.26
CA GLN A 419 -6.33 39.94 11.30
C GLN A 419 -7.84 40.18 11.26
N GLU A 420 -8.42 40.42 10.08
CA GLU A 420 -9.86 40.62 9.91
C GLU A 420 -10.65 39.38 10.36
N MET A 421 -10.15 38.17 10.05
CA MET A 421 -10.78 36.93 10.52
C MET A 421 -10.67 36.74 12.04
N ILE A 422 -9.56 37.14 12.68
CA ILE A 422 -9.41 37.10 14.14
C ILE A 422 -10.46 38.00 14.80
N GLU A 423 -10.62 39.22 14.30
CA GLU A 423 -11.62 40.18 14.80
C GLU A 423 -13.04 39.63 14.62
N LEU A 424 -13.33 39.01 13.47
CA LEU A 424 -14.62 38.39 13.20
C LEU A 424 -14.93 37.26 14.18
N VAL A 425 -13.97 36.38 14.45
CA VAL A 425 -14.13 35.28 15.42
C VAL A 425 -14.37 35.82 16.83
N GLN A 426 -13.65 36.86 17.25
CA GLN A 426 -13.88 37.50 18.54
C GLN A 426 -15.28 38.12 18.64
N HIS A 427 -15.77 38.73 17.56
CA HIS A 427 -17.13 39.25 17.49
C HIS A 427 -18.19 38.16 17.54
N LEU A 428 -17.95 37.00 16.92
CA LEU A 428 -18.87 35.86 16.95
C LEU A 428 -18.99 35.23 18.34
N LYS A 429 -17.94 35.31 19.17
CA LYS A 429 -17.94 34.82 20.55
C LYS A 429 -18.67 35.72 21.54
N ARG A 430 -18.73 37.02 21.28
CA ARG A 430 -19.53 38.00 22.05
C ARG A 430 -20.99 37.86 21.65
#